data_AF-A0A925N3V6-F1
#
_entry.id   AF-A0A925N3V6-F1
#
_cell.length_a   1.000
_cell.length_b   1.000
_cell.length_c   1.000
_cell.angle_alpha   90.00
_cell.angle_beta   90.00
_cell.angle_gamma   90.00
#
_symmetry.space_group_name_H-M   'P 1'
#
loop_
_entity.id
_entity.type
_entity.pdbx_description
1 polymer ?
#
loop_
_entity_poly.entity_id
_entity_poly.type
_entity_poly.pdbx_seq_one_letter_code
_entity_poly.pdbx_strand_id
1 'polypeptide(L)'
;GYSTPAPDQVYDEGTITLTGALSSFPYTPEASMAAFKHFYRDLGAELWGIYGPRDNYNPSQHWLSAHYMGLNQAPIVAMVENHRTGLLWRSFMSNPEIGEMLKKLDSAK
;
A
#
# COMPACT_ATOMS: atom_id res chain seq x y z
N GLY A 1 12.54 6.33 14.25
CA GLY A 1 13.56 5.79 13.32
C GLY A 1 12.86 5.17 12.12
N TYR A 2 13.58 4.42 11.29
CA TYR A 2 12.99 3.60 10.22
C TYR A 2 13.01 2.12 10.65
N SER A 3 11.95 1.38 10.34
CA SER A 3 11.86 -0.07 10.55
C SER A 3 11.18 -0.72 9.34
N THR A 4 11.27 -2.05 9.25
CA THR A 4 10.66 -2.85 8.17
C THR A 4 9.67 -3.85 8.76
N PRO A 5 8.46 -3.41 9.16
CA PRO A 5 7.48 -4.31 9.77
C PRO A 5 7.11 -5.47 8.85
N ALA A 6 7.03 -6.67 9.40
CA ALA A 6 6.68 -7.90 8.70
C ALA A 6 5.85 -8.81 9.62
N PRO A 7 5.06 -9.74 9.07
CA PRO A 7 4.16 -10.61 9.86
C PRO A 7 4.93 -11.75 10.55
N ASP A 8 5.89 -11.42 11.40
CA ASP A 8 6.68 -12.37 12.18
C ASP A 8 7.07 -11.79 13.55
N GLN A 9 7.54 -12.65 14.45
CA GLN A 9 7.85 -12.28 15.83
C GLN A 9 9.07 -11.36 15.98
N VAL A 10 9.92 -11.26 14.95
CA VAL A 10 11.15 -10.47 14.99
C VAL A 10 10.88 -9.03 14.54
N TYR A 11 9.99 -8.84 13.58
CA TYR A 11 9.74 -7.54 12.94
C TYR A 11 8.36 -6.93 13.20
N ASP A 12 7.45 -7.63 13.89
CA ASP A 12 6.19 -7.04 14.38
C ASP A 12 6.39 -6.34 15.73
N GLU A 13 6.50 -5.02 15.69
CA GLU A 13 6.59 -4.15 16.88
C GLU A 13 5.26 -3.41 17.16
N GLY A 14 4.15 -3.83 16.54
CA GLY A 14 2.83 -3.20 16.67
C GLY A 14 2.66 -1.91 15.86
N THR A 15 3.64 -1.54 15.04
CA THR A 15 3.55 -0.38 14.14
C THR A 15 2.86 -0.77 12.85
N ILE A 16 1.72 -0.13 12.56
CA ILE A 16 0.91 -0.34 11.36
C ILE A 16 1.28 0.71 10.32
N THR A 17 1.70 0.25 9.14
CA THR A 17 1.91 1.09 7.95
C THR A 17 0.67 1.00 7.05
N LEU A 18 -0.09 2.09 6.91
CA LEU A 18 -1.42 2.04 6.27
C LEU A 18 -1.34 1.61 4.79
N THR A 19 -0.23 1.91 4.11
CA THR A 19 0.02 1.47 2.73
C THR A 19 0.00 -0.06 2.55
N GLY A 20 0.30 -0.84 3.59
CA GLY A 20 0.31 -2.30 3.50
C GLY A 20 -1.08 -2.85 3.15
N ALA A 21 -2.11 -2.38 3.85
CA ALA A 21 -3.49 -2.74 3.53
C ALA A 21 -3.99 -2.00 2.28
N LEU A 22 -3.77 -0.69 2.20
CA LEU A 22 -4.37 0.13 1.14
C LEU A 22 -3.74 -0.09 -0.25
N SER A 23 -2.48 -0.49 -0.35
CA SER A 23 -1.88 -0.85 -1.64
C SER A 23 -2.18 -2.30 -2.04
N SER A 24 -2.85 -3.07 -1.18
CA SER A 24 -3.23 -4.46 -1.43
C SER A 24 -4.63 -4.63 -2.04
N PHE A 25 -5.32 -3.53 -2.37
CA PHE A 25 -6.66 -3.54 -2.97
C PHE A 25 -6.83 -4.52 -4.14
N PRO A 26 -5.90 -4.62 -5.11
CA PRO A 26 -6.07 -5.56 -6.21
C PRO A 26 -6.03 -7.03 -5.81
N TYR A 27 -5.47 -7.36 -4.64
CA TYR A 27 -5.29 -8.72 -4.16
C TYR A 27 -6.33 -9.12 -3.12
N THR A 28 -6.59 -8.22 -2.16
CA THR A 28 -7.46 -8.48 -0.99
C THR A 28 -8.48 -7.35 -0.81
N PRO A 29 -9.38 -7.10 -1.78
CA PRO A 29 -10.22 -5.91 -1.80
C PRO A 29 -11.16 -5.80 -0.60
N GLU A 30 -11.72 -6.90 -0.11
CA GLU A 30 -12.62 -6.89 1.05
C GLU A 30 -11.88 -6.51 2.34
N ALA A 31 -10.74 -7.15 2.62
CA ALA A 31 -9.91 -6.84 3.79
C ALA A 31 -9.31 -5.43 3.70
N SER A 32 -8.85 -5.01 2.52
CA SER A 32 -8.33 -3.67 2.26
C SER A 32 -9.41 -2.61 2.47
N MET A 33 -10.65 -2.87 2.03
CA MET A 33 -11.80 -1.99 2.26
C MET A 33 -12.21 -1.93 3.74
N ALA A 34 -12.15 -3.05 4.46
CA ALA A 34 -12.41 -3.08 5.90
C ALA A 34 -11.39 -2.21 6.66
N ALA A 35 -10.10 -2.38 6.37
CA ALA A 35 -9.03 -1.55 6.93
C ALA A 35 -9.21 -0.07 6.56
N PHE A 36 -9.52 0.22 5.29
CA PHE A 36 -9.74 1.60 4.83
C PHE A 36 -10.90 2.27 5.57
N LYS A 37 -12.03 1.59 5.73
CA LYS A 37 -13.18 2.10 6.48
C LYS A 37 -12.81 2.38 7.93
N HIS A 38 -12.05 1.49 8.58
CA HIS A 38 -11.61 1.70 9.95
C HIS A 38 -10.65 2.90 10.07
N PHE A 39 -9.61 2.95 9.24
CA PHE A 39 -8.64 4.06 9.22
C PHE A 39 -9.30 5.42 8.98
N TYR A 40 -10.34 5.46 8.13
CA TYR A 40 -11.00 6.71 7.78
C TYR A 40 -12.13 7.09 8.74
N ARG A 41 -13.00 6.14 9.12
CA ARG A 41 -14.22 6.44 9.89
C ARG A 41 -13.96 6.48 11.38
N ASP A 42 -13.15 5.56 11.87
CA ASP A 42 -12.95 5.38 13.31
C ASP A 42 -11.70 6.12 13.78
N LEU A 43 -10.62 6.10 12.99
CA LEU A 43 -9.33 6.70 13.33
C LEU A 43 -8.99 7.95 12.50
N GLY A 44 -9.91 8.40 11.61
CA GLY A 44 -9.60 9.42 10.61
C GLY A 44 -9.23 10.79 11.16
N ALA A 45 -9.70 11.13 12.37
CA ALA A 45 -9.33 12.38 13.03
C ALA A 45 -7.81 12.47 13.30
N GLU A 46 -7.15 11.33 13.48
CA GLU A 46 -5.70 11.25 13.72
C GLU A 46 -4.95 10.79 12.47
N LEU A 47 -5.47 9.74 11.80
CA LEU A 47 -4.77 9.06 10.71
C LEU A 47 -4.98 9.70 9.34
N TRP A 48 -5.86 10.68 9.20
CA TRP A 48 -6.14 11.30 7.90
C TRP A 48 -5.74 12.77 7.88
N GLY A 49 -4.99 13.18 6.86
CA GLY A 49 -4.67 14.58 6.64
C GLY A 49 -4.68 14.96 5.17
N ILE A 50 -4.04 16.08 4.84
CA ILE A 50 -4.17 16.72 3.51
C ILE A 50 -3.68 15.86 2.34
N TYR A 51 -2.81 14.89 2.60
CA TYR A 51 -2.28 13.96 1.59
C TYR A 51 -2.87 12.55 1.73
N GLY A 52 -3.99 12.42 2.43
CA GLY A 52 -4.66 11.14 2.70
C GLY A 52 -4.16 10.50 4.01
N PRO A 53 -3.98 9.16 4.05
CA PRO A 53 -3.56 8.47 5.26
C PRO A 53 -2.14 8.88 5.68
N ARG A 54 -1.91 8.96 7.00
CA ARG A 54 -0.59 9.05 7.62
C ARG A 54 0.22 7.79 7.34
N ASP A 55 1.54 7.91 7.42
CA ASP A 55 2.47 6.85 7.02
C ASP A 55 2.40 5.63 7.93
N ASN A 56 2.57 5.85 9.23
CA ASN A 56 2.61 4.82 10.25
C ASN A 56 1.89 5.26 11.52
N TYR A 57 1.33 4.29 12.24
CA TYR A 57 0.71 4.48 13.54
C TYR A 57 0.99 3.27 14.44
N ASN A 58 1.27 3.50 15.72
CA ASN A 58 1.42 2.45 16.72
C ASN A 58 0.47 2.75 17.90
N PRO A 59 -0.65 2.01 18.04
CA PRO A 59 -1.62 2.24 19.10
C PRO A 59 -1.04 1.98 20.49
N SER A 60 -0.22 0.95 20.64
CA SER A 60 0.38 0.55 21.92
C SER A 60 1.36 1.59 22.47
N GLN A 61 1.96 2.39 21.59
CA GLN A 61 2.89 3.46 21.96
C GLN A 61 2.27 4.86 21.88
N HIS A 62 0.97 4.96 21.56
CA HIS A 62 0.29 6.23 21.28
C HIS A 62 1.08 7.12 20.30
N TRP A 63 1.66 6.50 19.27
CA TRP A 63 2.57 7.16 18.35
C TRP A 63 2.01 7.21 16.94
N LEU A 64 2.20 8.37 16.29
CA LEU A 64 1.79 8.63 14.92
C LEU A 64 2.95 9.29 14.16
N SER A 65 3.19 8.86 12.93
CA SER A 65 4.18 9.50 12.07
C SER A 65 3.78 10.93 11.74
N ALA A 66 4.69 11.89 11.97
CA ALA A 66 4.50 13.29 11.60
C ALA A 66 4.61 13.52 10.08
N HIS A 67 5.12 12.55 9.33
CA HIS A 67 5.47 12.68 7.93
C HIS A 67 4.54 11.88 7.02
N TYR A 68 4.60 12.19 5.73
CA TYR A 68 4.07 11.38 4.65
C TYR A 68 5.26 10.88 3.83
N MET A 69 5.30 9.59 3.52
CA MET A 69 6.34 9.02 2.68
C MET A 69 5.82 8.84 1.26
N GLY A 70 6.48 9.45 0.27
CA GLY A 70 6.06 9.36 -1.14
C GLY A 70 5.99 7.91 -1.64
N LEU A 71 6.94 7.06 -1.21
CA LEU A 71 6.94 5.62 -1.50
C LEU A 71 5.72 4.89 -0.95
N ASN A 72 5.06 5.41 0.09
CA ASN A 72 3.91 4.78 0.72
C ASN A 72 2.59 5.39 0.23
N GLN A 73 2.56 6.70 -0.09
CA GLN A 73 1.36 7.34 -0.66
C GLN A 73 1.09 6.92 -2.11
N ALA A 74 2.12 6.89 -2.96
CA ALA A 74 1.93 6.65 -4.39
C ALA A 74 1.36 5.25 -4.71
N PRO A 75 1.84 4.16 -4.07
CA PRO A 75 1.26 2.83 -4.27
C PRO A 75 -0.21 2.74 -3.88
N ILE A 76 -0.67 3.49 -2.87
CA ILE A 76 -2.10 3.47 -2.48
C ILE A 76 -2.96 3.89 -3.66
N VAL A 77 -2.66 5.04 -4.26
CA VAL A 77 -3.42 5.56 -5.40
C VAL A 77 -3.28 4.64 -6.62
N ALA A 78 -2.06 4.23 -6.94
CA ALA A 78 -1.77 3.35 -8.05
C ALA A 78 -2.52 2.02 -7.97
N MET A 79 -2.53 1.39 -6.79
CA MET A 79 -3.10 0.08 -6.58
C MET A 79 -4.62 0.13 -6.38
N VAL A 80 -5.16 1.18 -5.76
CA VAL A 80 -6.61 1.43 -5.78
C VAL A 80 -7.10 1.58 -7.22
N GLU A 81 -6.40 2.35 -8.06
CA GLU A 81 -6.83 2.54 -9.45
C GLU A 81 -6.63 1.28 -10.29
N ASN A 82 -5.57 0.51 -10.05
CA ASN A 82 -5.42 -0.80 -10.67
C ASN A 82 -6.52 -1.79 -10.26
N HIS A 83 -6.98 -1.74 -9.01
CA HIS A 83 -8.11 -2.55 -8.57
C HIS A 83 -9.42 -2.12 -9.27
N ARG A 84 -9.69 -0.82 -9.35
CA ARG A 84 -10.93 -0.29 -9.93
C ARG A 84 -11.01 -0.50 -11.43
N THR A 85 -9.93 -0.19 -12.13
CA THR A 85 -9.93 -0.18 -13.58
C THR A 85 -8.76 -0.93 -14.17
N GLY A 86 -7.64 -1.13 -13.48
CA GLY A 86 -6.44 -1.72 -14.09
C GLY A 86 -5.65 -0.75 -14.97
N LEU A 87 -5.86 0.57 -14.80
CA LEU A 87 -5.27 1.60 -15.67
C LEU A 87 -3.75 1.48 -15.79
N LEU A 88 -3.02 1.49 -14.68
CA LEU A 88 -1.55 1.51 -14.72
C LEU A 88 -1.00 0.19 -15.24
N TRP A 89 -1.62 -0.94 -14.87
CA TRP A 89 -1.27 -2.24 -15.42
C TRP A 89 -1.47 -2.30 -16.93
N ARG A 90 -2.62 -1.86 -17.44
CA ARG A 90 -2.84 -1.79 -18.89
C ARG A 90 -1.85 -0.88 -19.59
N SER A 91 -1.61 0.32 -19.03
CA SER A 91 -0.65 1.25 -19.60
C SER A 91 0.75 0.65 -19.64
N PHE A 92 1.22 0.07 -18.53
CA PHE A 92 2.54 -0.57 -18.47
C PHE A 92 2.65 -1.76 -19.43
N MET A 93 1.66 -2.64 -19.44
CA MET A 93 1.67 -3.85 -20.27
C MET A 93 1.45 -3.56 -21.77
N SER A 94 0.98 -2.37 -22.13
CA SER A 94 0.84 -1.94 -23.53
C SER A 94 2.16 -1.57 -24.20
N ASN A 95 3.23 -1.36 -23.43
CA ASN A 95 4.54 -1.03 -23.98
C ASN A 95 5.12 -2.25 -24.74
N PRO A 96 5.51 -2.11 -26.02
CA PRO A 96 5.92 -3.23 -26.86
C PRO A 96 7.13 -4.00 -26.31
N GLU A 97 8.05 -3.30 -25.63
CA GLU A 97 9.23 -3.88 -25.00
C GLU A 97 8.90 -4.84 -23.85
N ILE A 98 7.77 -4.67 -23.15
CA ILE A 98 7.38 -5.53 -22.03
C ILE A 98 7.01 -6.92 -22.50
N GLY A 99 6.27 -7.02 -23.62
CA GLY A 99 5.92 -8.31 -24.21
C GLY A 99 7.15 -9.10 -24.67
N GLU A 100 8.10 -8.43 -25.32
CA GLU A 100 9.36 -9.05 -25.76
C GLU A 100 10.24 -9.46 -24.56
N MET A 101 10.30 -8.64 -23.51
CA MET A 101 11.03 -8.95 -22.29
C MET A 101 10.45 -10.19 -21.59
N LEU A 102 9.13 -10.29 -21.45
CA LEU A 102 8.48 -11.45 -20.82
C LEU A 102 8.73 -12.75 -21.59
N LYS A 103 8.65 -12.72 -22.93
CA LYS A 103 8.99 -13.89 -23.77
C LYS A 103 10.42 -14.38 -23.53
N LYS A 104 11.38 -13.46 -23.42
CA LYS A 104 12.78 -13.80 -23.13
C LYS A 104 12.94 -14.46 -21.76
N LEU A 105 12.28 -13.94 -20.73
CA LEU A 105 12.32 -14.52 -19.39
C LEU A 105 11.72 -15.94 -19.36
N ASP A 106 10.61 -16.17 -20.08
CA ASP A 106 9.98 -17.49 -20.11
C ASP A 106 10.81 -18.52 -20.89
N SER A 107 11.51 -18.10 -21.95
CA SER A 107 12.43 -18.99 -22.69
C SER A 107 13.72 -19.35 -21.94
N ALA A 108 14.04 -18.62 -20.87
CA ALA A 108 15.21 -18.85 -20.03
C ALA A 108 14.95 -19.78 -18.84
N LYS A 109 13.70 -20.23 -18.66
CA LYS A 109 13.29 -21.24 -17.68
C LYS A 109 13.42 -22.63 -18.28
#